data_AF-A0A835KV03-F1
#
_entry.id   AF-A0A835KV03-F1
#
_cell.length_a   1.000
_cell.length_b   1.000
_cell.length_c   1.000
_cell.angle_alpha   90.00
_cell.angle_beta   90.00
_cell.angle_gamma   90.00
#
_symmetry.space_group_name_H-M   'P 1'
#
loop_
_entity.id
_entity.type
_entity.pdbx_description
1 polymer ?
#
loop_
_entity_poly.entity_id
_entity_poly.type
_entity_poly.pdbx_seq_one_letter_code
_entity_poly.pdbx_strand_id
1 'polypeptide(L)'
;MNEYRKLVSMKSDGSENDIESDIERSLKQLQQVNSQMQTWVSSGGSEVLSHTLTRHMEILQDLSQEFFRLRSSLRAKQQHASLLDFRDFDRASFDVEEAADSSDQSFLKEQETIIRSTGQMDNVISQANAALGALMSQRSTFGGITTKIGSVGSRLPMINQILSSIRRKKSMDTIILSLVASVCAFLIFIYWLSK
;
A
#
# COMPACT_ATOMS: atom_id res chain seq x y z
N MET A 1 38.72 -10.06 24.70
CA MET A 1 37.28 -10.11 24.34
C MET A 1 36.94 -9.30 23.09
N ASN A 2 37.68 -8.23 22.76
CA ASN A 2 37.33 -7.32 21.65
C ASN A 2 37.40 -7.97 20.25
N GLU A 3 38.37 -8.86 19.99
CA GLU A 3 38.49 -9.60 18.72
C GLU A 3 37.26 -10.49 18.43
N TYR A 4 36.75 -11.20 19.44
CA TYR A 4 35.56 -12.05 19.31
C TYR A 4 34.29 -11.23 19.06
N ARG A 5 34.18 -10.04 19.68
CA ARG A 5 33.03 -9.13 19.48
C ARG A 5 33.05 -8.51 18.08
N LYS A 6 34.23 -8.14 17.59
CA LYS A 6 34.43 -7.59 16.24
C LYS A 6 34.13 -8.63 15.15
N LEU A 7 34.52 -9.89 15.37
CA LEU A 7 34.18 -11.01 14.48
C LEU A 7 32.68 -11.31 14.45
N VAL A 8 31.98 -11.23 15.59
CA VAL A 8 30.52 -11.42 15.67
C VAL A 8 29.78 -10.27 14.97
N SER A 9 30.23 -9.01 15.14
CA SER A 9 29.66 -7.86 14.44
C SER A 9 29.88 -7.93 12.92
N MET A 10 31.09 -8.27 12.46
CA MET A 10 31.38 -8.47 11.03
C MET A 10 30.61 -9.65 10.41
N LYS A 11 30.36 -10.71 11.19
CA LYS A 11 29.60 -11.88 10.72
C LYS A 11 28.10 -11.65 10.65
N SER A 12 27.54 -10.84 11.55
CA SER A 12 26.14 -10.38 11.46
C SER A 12 25.97 -9.48 10.24
N ASP A 13 26.88 -8.52 10.06
CA ASP A 13 26.82 -7.56 8.95
C ASP A 13 26.91 -8.25 7.58
N GLY A 14 27.81 -9.22 7.40
CA GLY A 14 27.89 -9.99 6.16
C GLY A 14 26.62 -10.79 5.84
N SER A 15 26.02 -11.43 6.86
CA SER A 15 24.80 -12.22 6.68
C SER A 15 23.57 -11.33 6.45
N GLU A 16 23.50 -10.17 7.08
CA GLU A 16 22.42 -9.19 6.92
C GLU A 16 22.44 -8.57 5.52
N ASN A 17 23.61 -8.20 5.00
CA ASN A 17 23.77 -7.68 3.64
C ASN A 17 23.43 -8.73 2.57
N ASP A 18 23.77 -10.00 2.80
CA ASP A 18 23.40 -11.10 1.89
C ASP A 18 21.87 -11.28 1.83
N ILE A 19 21.20 -11.28 2.98
CA ILE A 19 19.72 -11.38 3.07
C ILE A 19 19.05 -10.15 2.42
N GLU A 20 19.59 -8.95 2.65
CA GLU A 20 19.12 -7.72 2.01
C GLU A 20 19.19 -7.83 0.47
N SER A 21 20.32 -8.34 -0.05
CA SER A 21 20.53 -8.52 -1.48
C SER A 21 19.60 -9.57 -2.11
N ASP A 22 19.29 -10.64 -1.37
CA ASP A 22 18.37 -11.69 -1.80
C ASP A 22 16.92 -11.20 -1.84
N ILE A 23 16.52 -10.35 -0.89
CA ILE A 23 15.20 -9.71 -0.89
C ILE A 23 15.09 -8.73 -2.06
N GLU A 24 16.11 -7.91 -2.32
CA GLU A 24 16.13 -7.03 -3.51
C GLU A 24 16.03 -7.82 -4.82
N ARG A 25 16.74 -8.95 -4.93
CA ARG A 25 16.67 -9.83 -6.10
C ARG A 25 15.26 -10.39 -6.28
N SER A 26 14.64 -10.85 -5.19
CA SER A 26 13.28 -11.41 -5.21
C SER A 26 12.23 -10.36 -5.58
N LEU A 27 12.35 -9.13 -5.07
CA LEU A 27 11.51 -8.00 -5.45
C LEU A 27 11.61 -7.67 -6.94
N LYS A 28 12.84 -7.64 -7.50
CA LYS A 28 13.07 -7.40 -8.93
C LYS A 28 12.46 -8.50 -9.80
N GLN A 29 12.57 -9.76 -9.39
CA GLN A 29 11.91 -10.87 -10.09
C GLN A 29 10.39 -10.72 -10.07
N LEU A 30 9.81 -10.37 -8.91
CA LEU A 30 8.37 -10.13 -8.80
C LEU A 30 7.92 -8.98 -9.70
N GLN A 31 8.73 -7.93 -9.83
CA GLN A 31 8.48 -6.79 -10.71
C GLN A 31 8.49 -7.19 -12.18
N GLN A 32 9.44 -8.03 -12.59
CA GLN A 32 9.54 -8.56 -13.94
C GLN A 32 8.34 -9.47 -14.29
N VAL A 33 7.89 -10.31 -13.35
CA VAL A 33 6.69 -11.14 -13.56
C VAL A 33 5.44 -10.26 -13.70
N ASN A 34 5.33 -9.21 -12.89
CA ASN A 34 4.24 -8.24 -13.00
C ASN A 34 4.24 -7.51 -14.35
N SER A 35 5.39 -7.06 -14.85
CA SER A 35 5.47 -6.37 -16.14
C SER A 35 5.15 -7.28 -17.33
N GLN A 36 5.55 -8.56 -17.24
CA GLN A 36 5.12 -9.57 -18.19
C GLN A 36 3.60 -9.74 -18.15
N MET A 37 3.03 -9.96 -16.96
CA MET A 37 1.58 -10.12 -16.78
C MET A 37 0.80 -8.89 -17.26
N GLN A 38 1.35 -7.69 -17.11
CA GLN A 38 0.78 -6.46 -17.67
C GLN A 38 0.73 -6.48 -19.20
N THR A 39 1.80 -6.94 -19.85
CA THR A 39 1.85 -7.10 -21.32
C THR A 39 0.83 -8.14 -21.82
N TRP A 40 0.61 -9.21 -21.05
CA TRP A 40 -0.41 -10.23 -21.35
C TRP A 40 -1.85 -9.71 -21.16
N VAL A 41 -2.10 -8.91 -20.12
CA VAL A 41 -3.40 -8.28 -19.91
C VAL A 41 -3.71 -7.30 -21.05
N SER A 42 -2.74 -6.47 -21.45
CA SER A 42 -2.91 -5.48 -22.53
C SER A 42 -3.10 -6.10 -23.92
N SER A 43 -2.68 -7.35 -24.14
CA SER A 43 -2.85 -8.06 -25.43
C SER A 43 -4.18 -8.81 -25.56
N GLY A 44 -5.12 -8.64 -24.62
CA GLY A 44 -6.46 -9.23 -24.65
C GLY A 44 -6.76 -10.19 -23.50
N GLY A 45 -6.07 -10.05 -22.36
CA GLY A 45 -6.29 -10.88 -21.17
C GLY A 45 -7.67 -10.65 -20.52
N SER A 46 -8.19 -11.69 -19.87
CA SER A 46 -9.47 -11.67 -19.15
C SER A 46 -9.53 -10.58 -18.07
N GLU A 47 -10.71 -10.01 -17.82
CA GLU A 47 -10.98 -9.01 -16.77
C GLU A 47 -10.52 -9.48 -15.37
N VAL A 48 -10.57 -10.79 -15.12
CA VAL A 48 -10.04 -11.40 -13.87
C VAL A 48 -8.51 -11.27 -13.77
N LEU A 49 -7.80 -11.36 -14.89
CA LEU A 49 -6.35 -11.23 -14.95
C LEU A 49 -5.90 -9.77 -14.72
N SER A 50 -6.70 -8.79 -15.14
CA SER A 50 -6.42 -7.37 -14.87
C SER A 50 -6.54 -7.05 -13.38
N HIS A 51 -7.58 -7.57 -12.71
CA HIS A 51 -7.74 -7.42 -11.26
C HIS A 51 -6.61 -8.09 -10.46
N THR A 52 -6.22 -9.31 -10.84
CA THR A 52 -5.08 -10.00 -10.23
C THR A 52 -3.79 -9.21 -10.43
N LEU A 53 -3.55 -8.67 -11.63
CA LEU A 53 -2.39 -7.83 -11.92
C LEU A 53 -2.35 -6.57 -11.03
N THR A 54 -3.45 -5.83 -10.94
CA THR A 54 -3.53 -4.63 -10.08
C THR A 54 -3.18 -4.98 -8.64
N ARG A 55 -3.74 -6.07 -8.11
CA ARG A 55 -3.43 -6.56 -6.76
C ARG A 55 -1.95 -6.94 -6.60
N HIS A 56 -1.36 -7.60 -7.58
CA HIS A 56 0.06 -7.95 -7.53
C HIS A 56 0.96 -6.71 -7.59
N MET A 57 0.57 -5.65 -8.29
CA MET A 57 1.31 -4.38 -8.28
C MET A 57 1.23 -3.69 -6.92
N GLU A 58 0.06 -3.66 -6.30
CA GLU A 58 -0.11 -3.12 -4.93
C GLU A 58 0.73 -3.88 -3.91
N ILE A 59 0.71 -5.21 -3.94
CA ILE A 59 1.53 -6.05 -3.04
C ILE A 59 3.03 -5.77 -3.25
N LEU A 60 3.47 -5.61 -4.49
CA LEU A 60 4.87 -5.31 -4.79
C LEU A 60 5.28 -3.95 -4.23
N GLN A 61 4.43 -2.93 -4.39
CA GLN A 61 4.69 -1.60 -3.87
C GLN A 61 4.76 -1.61 -2.34
N ASP A 62 3.84 -2.32 -1.68
CA ASP A 62 3.83 -2.47 -0.21
C ASP A 62 5.10 -3.17 0.29
N LEU A 63 5.47 -4.31 -0.30
CA LEU A 63 6.72 -5.01 0.05
C LEU A 63 7.97 -4.15 -0.18
N SER A 64 8.03 -3.39 -1.28
CA SER A 64 9.16 -2.52 -1.56
C SER A 64 9.27 -1.38 -0.54
N GLN A 65 8.14 -0.82 -0.11
CA GLN A 65 8.10 0.24 0.89
C GLN A 65 8.50 -0.29 2.27
N GLU A 66 7.95 -1.44 2.67
CA GLU A 66 8.30 -2.11 3.92
C GLU A 66 9.79 -2.49 3.95
N PHE A 67 10.34 -2.98 2.85
CA PHE A 67 11.76 -3.29 2.73
C PHE A 67 12.65 -2.05 2.94
N PHE A 68 12.33 -0.92 2.29
CA PHE A 68 13.09 0.32 2.47
C PHE A 68 12.97 0.89 3.90
N ARG A 69 11.78 0.76 4.51
CA ARG A 69 11.56 1.14 5.92
C ARG A 69 12.38 0.26 6.86
N LEU A 70 12.44 -1.05 6.60
CA LEU A 70 13.20 -1.98 7.43
C LEU A 70 14.70 -1.73 7.29
N ARG A 71 15.19 -1.51 6.07
CA ARG A 71 16.59 -1.15 5.78
C ARG A 71 17.01 0.15 6.48
N SER A 72 16.18 1.19 6.41
CA SER A 72 16.47 2.46 7.10
C SER A 72 16.42 2.31 8.63
N SER A 73 15.49 1.52 9.16
CA SER A 73 15.42 1.20 10.59
C SER A 73 16.65 0.41 11.07
N LEU A 74 17.10 -0.58 10.29
CA LEU A 74 18.31 -1.36 10.58
C LEU A 74 19.55 -0.46 10.60
N ARG A 75 19.70 0.41 9.58
CA ARG A 75 20.79 1.40 9.54
C ARG A 75 20.77 2.33 10.74
N ALA A 76 19.59 2.81 11.15
CA ALA A 76 19.46 3.66 12.34
C ALA A 76 19.87 2.92 13.62
N LYS A 77 19.49 1.64 13.77
CA LYS A 77 19.93 0.80 14.88
C LYS A 77 21.44 0.53 14.86
N GLN A 78 22.02 0.31 13.69
CA GLN A 78 23.46 0.07 13.52
C GLN A 78 24.27 1.33 13.87
N GLN A 79 23.77 2.51 13.49
CA GLN A 79 24.34 3.80 13.90
C GLN A 79 24.25 3.99 15.42
N HIS A 80 23.09 3.69 16.04
CA HIS A 80 22.93 3.74 17.49
C HIS A 80 23.87 2.78 18.22
N ALA A 81 24.03 1.55 17.72
CA ALA A 81 24.96 0.57 18.28
C ALA A 81 26.41 1.04 18.17
N SER A 82 26.79 1.65 17.04
CA SER A 82 28.14 2.21 16.84
C SER A 82 28.42 3.41 17.77
N LEU A 83 27.41 4.24 18.04
CA LEU A 83 27.52 5.36 18.98
C LEU A 83 27.63 4.89 20.44
N LEU A 84 26.93 3.81 20.82
CA LEU A 84 27.06 3.20 22.15
C LEU A 84 28.44 2.55 22.33
N ASP A 85 28.96 1.88 21.31
CA ASP A 85 30.31 1.28 21.35
C ASP A 85 31.40 2.34 21.57
N PHE A 86 31.26 3.53 20.98
CA PHE A 86 32.16 4.65 21.22
C PHE A 86 32.04 5.22 22.65
N ARG A 87 30.81 5.32 23.19
CA ARG A 87 30.57 5.82 24.54
C ARG A 87 31.07 4.86 25.62
N ASP A 88 30.97 3.56 25.38
CA ASP A 88 31.51 2.52 26.27
C ASP A 88 33.05 2.53 26.25
N PHE A 89 33.68 2.81 25.10
CA PHE A 89 35.13 3.01 25.00
C PHE A 89 35.60 4.26 25.75
N ASP A 90 34.90 5.39 25.59
CA ASP A 90 35.23 6.66 26.26
C ASP A 90 35.02 6.57 27.78
N ARG A 91 33.95 5.88 28.23
CA ARG A 91 33.72 5.60 29.65
C ARG A 91 34.77 4.65 30.23
N ALA A 92 35.20 3.63 29.49
CA ALA A 92 36.28 2.76 29.94
C ALA A 92 37.63 3.50 30.05
N SER A 93 37.84 4.58 29.29
CA SER A 93 39.01 5.46 29.42
C SER A 93 38.88 6.41 30.60
N PHE A 94 37.67 6.92 30.88
CA PHE A 94 37.40 7.88 31.95
C PHE A 94 37.30 7.22 33.35
N ASP A 95 36.78 5.99 33.44
CA ASP A 95 36.71 5.20 34.69
C ASP A 95 38.09 4.78 35.24
N VAL A 96 39.19 4.99 34.48
CA VAL A 96 40.56 4.73 34.96
C VAL A 96 41.12 5.90 35.80
N GLU A 97 40.58 7.11 35.68
CA GLU A 97 41.10 8.30 36.37
C GLU A 97 40.29 8.76 37.60
N GLU A 98 39.02 8.35 37.76
CA GLU A 98 38.13 8.92 38.80
C GLU A 98 37.24 7.86 39.50
N ALA A 99 37.74 6.64 39.68
CA ALA A 99 37.02 5.55 40.35
C ALA A 99 37.21 5.57 41.88
N ALA A 100 36.37 6.32 42.61
CA ALA A 100 36.11 5.98 44.01
C ALA A 100 34.76 6.46 44.56
N ASP A 101 34.23 7.62 44.13
CA ASP A 101 33.08 8.25 44.81
C ASP A 101 31.93 8.67 43.86
N SER A 102 32.20 8.77 42.55
CA SER A 102 31.29 9.30 41.52
C SER A 102 30.43 8.22 40.84
N SER A 103 30.81 6.95 40.94
CA SER A 103 30.16 5.83 40.26
C SER A 103 28.72 5.61 40.74
N ASP A 104 28.49 5.59 42.05
CA ASP A 104 27.16 5.32 42.63
C ASP A 104 26.14 6.42 42.32
N GLN A 105 26.58 7.69 42.31
CA GLN A 105 25.73 8.80 41.93
C GLN A 105 25.38 8.79 40.43
N SER A 106 26.31 8.32 39.59
CA SER A 106 26.08 8.14 38.15
C SER A 106 25.09 7.00 37.87
N PHE A 107 25.16 5.90 38.61
CA PHE A 107 24.27 4.75 38.44
C PHE A 107 22.83 5.05 38.85
N LEU A 108 22.61 5.80 39.94
CA LEU A 108 21.26 6.19 40.36
C LEU A 108 20.59 7.12 39.33
N LYS A 109 21.35 8.06 38.77
CA LYS A 109 20.86 8.96 37.73
C LYS A 109 20.58 8.24 36.41
N GLU A 110 21.39 7.23 36.06
CA GLU A 110 21.10 6.36 34.91
C GLU A 110 19.85 5.51 35.15
N GLN A 111 19.66 4.96 36.35
CA GLN A 111 18.47 4.18 36.69
C GLN A 111 17.19 5.03 36.54
N GLU A 112 17.21 6.27 37.03
CA GLU A 112 16.08 7.18 36.89
C GLU A 112 15.80 7.52 35.41
N THR A 113 16.85 7.68 34.61
CA THR A 113 16.73 7.92 33.16
C THR A 113 16.20 6.70 32.40
N ILE A 114 16.63 5.49 32.77
CA ILE A 114 16.15 4.22 32.20
C ILE A 114 14.67 4.01 32.52
N ILE A 115 14.26 4.22 33.77
CA ILE A 115 12.85 4.11 34.18
C ILE A 115 11.99 5.09 33.38
N ARG A 116 12.47 6.33 33.20
CA ARG A 116 11.78 7.36 32.41
C ARG A 116 11.68 6.98 30.93
N SER A 117 12.76 6.41 30.36
CA SER A 117 12.79 5.89 29.00
C SER A 117 11.83 4.72 28.80
N THR A 118 11.75 3.79 29.76
CA THR A 118 10.83 2.65 29.72
C THR A 118 9.38 3.11 29.64
N GLY A 119 8.98 4.10 30.46
CA GLY A 119 7.62 4.64 30.43
C GLY A 119 7.28 5.38 29.13
N GLN A 120 8.26 6.03 28.49
CA GLN A 120 8.07 6.62 27.17
C GLN A 120 7.91 5.56 26.08
N MET A 121 8.63 4.45 26.18
CA MET A 121 8.56 3.35 25.23
C MET A 121 7.20 2.63 25.28
N ASP A 122 6.61 2.48 26.47
CA ASP A 122 5.25 1.95 26.65
C ASP A 122 4.20 2.85 25.97
N ASN A 123 4.37 4.18 26.01
CA ASN A 123 3.49 5.11 25.31
C ASN A 123 3.59 4.96 23.79
N VAL A 124 4.81 4.76 23.26
CA VAL A 124 5.03 4.51 21.83
C VAL A 124 4.44 3.17 21.40
N ILE A 125 4.56 2.12 22.21
CA ILE A 125 3.95 0.80 21.96
C ILE A 125 2.42 0.89 21.99
N SER A 126 1.84 1.61 22.95
CA SER A 126 0.41 1.87 23.03
C SER A 126 -0.08 2.62 21.79
N GLN A 127 0.63 3.66 21.37
CA GLN A 127 0.30 4.45 20.19
C GLN A 127 0.44 3.63 18.89
N ALA A 128 1.45 2.76 18.79
CA ALA A 128 1.62 1.85 17.66
C ALA A 128 0.52 0.79 17.58
N ASN A 129 0.12 0.21 18.71
CA ASN A 129 -1.01 -0.73 18.77
C ASN A 129 -2.34 -0.05 18.42
N ALA A 130 -2.56 1.18 18.90
CA ALA A 130 -3.73 1.97 18.52
C ALA A 130 -3.75 2.30 17.02
N ALA A 131 -2.59 2.64 16.43
CA ALA A 131 -2.45 2.87 15.00
C ALA A 131 -2.67 1.60 14.17
N LEU A 132 -2.16 0.44 14.61
CA LEU A 132 -2.44 -0.86 13.99
C LEU A 132 -3.93 -1.22 14.02
N GLY A 133 -4.60 -0.98 15.16
CA GLY A 133 -6.04 -1.18 15.29
C GLY A 133 -6.85 -0.27 14.37
N ALA A 134 -6.46 1.01 14.27
CA ALA A 134 -7.07 1.97 13.36
C ALA A 134 -6.86 1.56 11.89
N LEU A 135 -5.65 1.14 11.50
CA LEU A 135 -5.34 0.68 10.15
C LEU A 135 -6.08 -0.63 9.79
N MET A 136 -6.21 -1.59 10.73
CA MET A 136 -7.01 -2.80 10.52
C MET A 136 -8.50 -2.48 10.37
N SER A 137 -9.04 -1.57 11.19
CA SER A 137 -10.43 -1.10 11.07
C SER A 137 -10.67 -0.36 9.75
N GLN A 138 -9.70 0.46 9.33
CA GLN A 138 -9.72 1.16 8.05
C GLN A 138 -9.63 0.18 6.86
N ARG A 139 -8.83 -0.88 6.96
CA ARG A 139 -8.75 -1.97 5.97
C ARG A 139 -10.07 -2.74 5.85
N SER A 140 -10.71 -3.06 6.97
CA SER A 140 -12.05 -3.67 7.01
C SER A 140 -13.10 -2.76 6.33
N THR A 141 -13.01 -1.46 6.59
CA THR A 141 -13.87 -0.45 5.96
C THR A 141 -13.62 -0.35 4.45
N PHE A 142 -12.37 -0.39 3.99
CA PHE A 142 -12.01 -0.43 2.57
C PHE A 142 -12.53 -1.69 1.85
N GLY A 143 -12.52 -2.85 2.50
CA GLY A 143 -13.17 -4.07 1.99
C GLY A 143 -14.69 -3.95 1.88
N GLY A 144 -15.31 -3.20 2.80
CA GLY A 144 -16.73 -2.85 2.72
C GLY A 144 -17.07 -1.92 1.55
N ILE A 145 -16.16 -1.00 1.19
CA ILE A 145 -16.33 -0.06 0.07
C ILE A 145 -16.28 -0.80 -1.27
N THR A 146 -15.40 -1.78 -1.45
CA THR A 146 -15.35 -2.62 -2.67
C THR A 146 -16.63 -3.43 -2.86
N THR A 147 -17.18 -3.97 -1.78
CA THR A 147 -18.46 -4.71 -1.80
C THR A 147 -19.64 -3.79 -2.15
N LYS A 148 -19.65 -2.55 -1.64
CA LYS A 148 -20.66 -1.54 -2.01
C LYS A 148 -20.52 -1.06 -3.45
N ILE A 149 -19.29 -0.88 -3.97
CA ILE A 149 -19.05 -0.56 -5.38
C ILE A 149 -19.48 -1.70 -6.32
N GLY A 150 -19.25 -2.97 -5.95
CA GLY A 150 -19.77 -4.12 -6.68
C GLY A 150 -21.31 -4.15 -6.74
N SER A 151 -21.98 -3.74 -5.66
CA SER A 151 -23.44 -3.63 -5.61
C SER A 151 -24.03 -2.43 -6.40
N VAL A 152 -23.21 -1.40 -6.67
CA VAL A 152 -23.58 -0.30 -7.58
C VAL A 152 -23.32 -0.70 -9.04
N GLY A 153 -22.25 -1.47 -9.30
CA GLY A 153 -21.97 -2.08 -10.60
C GLY A 153 -23.09 -2.99 -11.12
N SER A 154 -23.75 -3.75 -10.24
CA SER A 154 -24.92 -4.57 -10.61
C SER A 154 -26.20 -3.78 -10.89
N ARG A 155 -26.25 -2.47 -10.60
CA ARG A 155 -27.36 -1.56 -10.94
C ARG A 155 -27.12 -0.77 -12.24
N LEU A 156 -25.89 -0.71 -12.75
CA LEU A 156 -25.58 -0.14 -14.06
C LEU A 156 -26.30 -0.84 -15.24
N PRO A 157 -26.44 -2.19 -15.28
CA PRO A 157 -27.26 -2.83 -16.32
C PRO A 157 -28.75 -2.49 -16.22
N MET A 158 -29.26 -2.14 -15.04
CA MET A 158 -30.66 -1.72 -14.84
C MET A 158 -30.91 -0.30 -15.37
N ILE A 159 -29.95 0.62 -15.21
CA ILE A 159 -30.03 1.97 -15.78
C ILE A 159 -30.03 1.91 -17.32
N ASN A 160 -29.25 1.02 -17.92
CA ASN A 160 -29.28 0.81 -19.38
C ASN A 160 -30.62 0.24 -19.86
N GLN A 161 -31.26 -0.66 -19.11
CA GLN A 161 -32.59 -1.14 -19.47
C GLN A 161 -33.67 -0.05 -19.37
N ILE A 162 -33.63 0.79 -18.33
CA ILE A 162 -34.57 1.91 -18.15
C ILE A 162 -34.32 3.00 -19.22
N LEU A 163 -33.06 3.29 -19.55
CA LEU A 163 -32.72 4.24 -20.61
C LEU A 163 -33.13 3.71 -22.00
N SER A 164 -32.98 2.40 -22.24
CA SER A 164 -33.43 1.77 -23.50
C SER A 164 -34.96 1.77 -23.63
N SER A 165 -35.69 1.52 -22.54
CA SER A 165 -37.16 1.50 -22.56
C SER A 165 -37.73 2.91 -22.75
N ILE A 166 -37.09 3.93 -22.18
CA ILE A 166 -37.40 5.35 -22.44
C ILE A 166 -37.14 5.73 -23.90
N ARG A 167 -35.98 5.36 -24.47
CA ARG A 167 -35.69 5.65 -25.89
C ARG A 167 -36.67 4.93 -26.84
N ARG A 168 -37.05 3.69 -26.53
CA ARG A 168 -37.97 2.89 -27.33
C ARG A 168 -39.40 3.44 -27.33
N LYS A 169 -39.85 4.04 -26.23
CA LYS A 169 -41.16 4.71 -26.17
C LYS A 169 -41.16 6.00 -27.00
N LYS A 170 -40.09 6.79 -26.93
CA LYS A 170 -39.93 8.02 -27.75
C LYS A 170 -39.79 7.75 -29.26
N SER A 171 -39.17 6.63 -29.65
CA SER A 171 -39.05 6.27 -31.07
C SER A 171 -40.37 5.85 -31.71
N MET A 172 -41.27 5.19 -30.96
CA MET A 172 -42.58 4.75 -31.49
C MET A 172 -43.46 5.93 -31.87
N ASP A 173 -43.53 6.96 -31.03
CA ASP A 173 -44.33 8.16 -31.30
C ASP A 173 -43.83 8.90 -32.56
N THR A 174 -42.50 8.95 -32.76
CA THR A 174 -41.89 9.59 -33.94
C THR A 174 -42.18 8.81 -35.23
N ILE A 175 -42.14 7.47 -35.17
CA ILE A 175 -42.46 6.62 -36.33
C ILE A 175 -43.92 6.82 -36.74
N ILE A 176 -44.86 6.79 -35.80
CA ILE A 176 -46.29 6.97 -36.09
C ILE A 176 -46.56 8.35 -36.71
N LEU A 177 -45.99 9.42 -36.13
CA LEU A 177 -46.12 10.78 -36.66
C LEU A 177 -45.59 10.91 -38.09
N SER A 178 -44.41 10.35 -38.37
CA SER A 178 -43.81 10.40 -39.71
C SER A 178 -44.62 9.64 -40.76
N LEU A 179 -45.24 8.52 -40.38
CA LEU A 179 -46.04 7.69 -41.26
C LEU A 179 -47.37 8.40 -41.61
N VAL A 180 -48.04 8.99 -40.62
CA VAL A 180 -49.26 9.78 -40.84
C VAL A 180 -48.99 10.99 -41.71
N ALA A 181 -47.90 11.73 -41.45
CA ALA A 181 -47.51 12.88 -42.26
C ALA A 181 -47.20 12.49 -43.72
N SER A 182 -46.51 11.36 -43.93
CA SER A 182 -46.20 10.84 -45.26
C SER A 182 -47.45 10.45 -46.04
N VAL A 183 -48.40 9.73 -45.41
CA VAL A 183 -49.67 9.36 -46.04
C VAL A 183 -50.50 10.59 -46.40
N CYS A 184 -50.57 11.58 -45.50
CA CYS A 184 -51.29 12.82 -45.75
C CYS A 184 -50.68 13.60 -46.92
N ALA A 185 -49.35 13.74 -46.96
CA ALA A 185 -48.65 14.40 -48.07
C ALA A 185 -48.84 13.65 -49.40
N PHE A 186 -48.84 12.32 -49.38
CA PHE A 186 -49.07 11.50 -50.57
C PHE A 186 -50.49 11.67 -51.14
N LEU A 187 -51.51 11.69 -50.28
CA LEU A 187 -52.89 11.95 -50.70
C LEU A 187 -53.07 13.34 -51.28
N ILE A 188 -52.44 14.36 -50.68
CA ILE A 188 -52.44 15.74 -51.21
C ILE A 188 -51.75 15.78 -52.58
N PHE A 189 -50.61 15.10 -52.72
CA PHE A 189 -49.87 15.04 -53.98
C PHE A 189 -50.69 14.38 -55.10
N ILE A 190 -51.37 13.26 -54.81
CA ILE A 190 -52.29 12.62 -55.76
C ILE A 190 -53.45 13.54 -56.13
N TYR A 191 -54.05 14.22 -55.14
CA TYR A 191 -55.15 15.16 -55.40
C TYR A 191 -54.70 16.31 -56.31
N TRP A 192 -53.48 16.82 -56.10
CA TRP A 192 -52.90 17.87 -56.94
C TRP A 192 -52.58 17.38 -58.36
N LEU A 193 -52.08 16.15 -58.51
CA LEU A 193 -51.84 15.52 -59.82
C LEU A 193 -53.13 15.17 -60.58
N SER A 194 -54.20 14.87 -59.85
CA SER A 194 -55.50 14.48 -60.42
C SER A 194 -56.38 15.68 -60.80
N LYS A 195 -55.99 16.90 -60.42
CA LYS A 195 -56.71 18.14 -60.73
C LYS A 195 -56.04 18.88 -61.88
#